data_AF-A0A7K9T0A2-F1
#
_entry.id   AF-A0A7K9T0A2-F1
#
_cell.length_a   1.000
_cell.length_b   1.000
_cell.length_c   1.000
_cell.angle_alpha   90.00
_cell.angle_beta   90.00
_cell.angle_gamma   90.00
#
_symmetry.space_group_name_H-M   'P 1'
#
loop_
_entity.id
_entity.type
_entity.pdbx_description
1 polymer ?
#
loop_
_entity_poly.entity_id
_entity_poly.type
_entity_poly.pdbx_seq_one_letter_code
_entity_poly.pdbx_strand_id
1 'polypeptide(L)'
;KGIDREFYLLFSIFDENDSWYLKKNIEAFTGDPSKVDENDADFRESNKMHAVNGYLFGNLPGLAMCKDDKVSWHLIGLGSHYDMHGVHFQGNTIDLRGTTRDGLALFPHLSATALMQPDRVGTFKVVCRTFDHFVGGMKHLYEVSSCHNTTRAQQQHRAMRLYYIAAEEVEWDYASNKSTTPNIYNISSNEERFAGPSIIFYWDGECSWREWPSPLLSPTSSLPWQLWSWICVPRGPLLHAEVGDSVLIVFKNKASRPYSVSAHGIEEVGCEEQPETPITLPGEINTYRWNVPERSGPGKTDPNCITWVYYSTVNFVK
;
A
#
# COMPACT_ATOMS: atom_id res chain seq x y z
N LYS A 1 -30.88 -1.08 -1.42
CA LYS A 1 -31.48 -1.91 -0.34
C LYS A 1 -30.43 -2.89 0.14
N GLY A 2 -30.19 -3.01 1.45
CA GLY A 2 -29.18 -3.91 2.01
C GLY A 2 -27.74 -3.36 2.04
N ILE A 3 -27.61 -2.04 1.87
CA ILE A 3 -26.38 -1.26 2.09
C ILE A 3 -26.73 -0.27 3.20
N ASP A 4 -25.87 -0.18 4.20
CA ASP A 4 -26.07 0.66 5.40
C ASP A 4 -25.49 2.05 5.18
N ARG A 5 -24.37 2.14 4.44
CA ARG A 5 -23.68 3.41 4.10
C ARG A 5 -23.23 3.44 2.64
N GLU A 6 -23.34 4.61 2.04
CA GLU A 6 -22.85 4.88 0.69
C GLU A 6 -21.93 6.10 0.73
N PHE A 7 -20.76 5.98 0.12
CA PHE A 7 -19.81 7.07 -0.03
C PHE A 7 -19.49 7.29 -1.50
N TYR A 8 -19.31 8.56 -1.87
CA TYR A 8 -19.00 8.98 -3.22
C TYR A 8 -17.69 9.76 -3.19
N LEU A 9 -16.65 9.23 -3.84
CA LEU A 9 -15.32 9.85 -3.87
C LEU A 9 -14.88 10.11 -5.30
N LEU A 10 -14.60 11.36 -5.58
CA LEU A 10 -13.96 11.85 -6.80
C LEU A 10 -12.47 12.04 -6.52
N PHE A 11 -11.63 11.25 -7.19
CA PHE A 11 -10.19 11.41 -7.22
C PHE A 11 -9.83 12.23 -8.46
N SER A 12 -9.19 13.39 -8.25
CA SER A 12 -8.77 14.27 -9.34
C SER A 12 -7.63 15.17 -8.86
N ILE A 13 -6.71 15.48 -9.76
CA ILE A 13 -5.84 16.63 -9.64
C ILE A 13 -6.64 17.84 -10.16
N PHE A 14 -7.09 18.69 -9.25
CA PHE A 14 -7.77 19.93 -9.63
C PHE A 14 -6.72 20.95 -10.04
N ASP A 15 -6.49 21.07 -11.35
CA ASP A 15 -5.54 22.03 -11.90
C ASP A 15 -6.20 23.42 -12.00
N GLU A 16 -5.95 24.28 -11.01
CA GLU A 16 -6.49 25.64 -10.99
C GLU A 16 -5.84 26.55 -12.06
N ASN A 17 -4.74 26.12 -12.71
CA ASN A 17 -4.17 26.88 -13.82
C ASN A 17 -5.12 26.91 -15.04
N ASP A 18 -5.92 25.86 -15.22
CA ASP A 18 -6.92 25.77 -16.30
C ASP A 18 -8.30 26.31 -15.89
N SER A 19 -8.42 26.81 -14.65
CA SER A 19 -9.65 27.38 -14.11
C SER A 19 -9.97 28.72 -14.76
N TRP A 20 -11.24 28.90 -15.14
CA TRP A 20 -11.75 30.19 -15.62
C TRP A 20 -11.55 31.33 -14.60
N TYR A 21 -11.33 30.99 -13.33
CA TYR A 21 -11.18 31.93 -12.23
C TYR A 21 -9.72 32.22 -11.86
N LEU A 22 -8.73 31.67 -12.57
CA LEU A 22 -7.30 31.84 -12.24
C LEU A 22 -6.93 33.32 -11.99
N LYS A 23 -7.27 34.22 -12.91
CA LYS A 23 -6.95 35.66 -12.77
C LYS A 23 -7.57 36.29 -11.53
N LYS A 24 -8.81 35.91 -11.20
CA LYS A 24 -9.49 36.40 -9.99
C LYS A 24 -8.83 35.87 -8.72
N ASN A 25 -8.39 34.62 -8.74
CA ASN A 25 -7.66 34.01 -7.63
C ASN A 25 -6.30 34.69 -7.42
N ILE A 26 -5.59 34.99 -8.52
CA ILE A 26 -4.31 35.72 -8.45
C ILE A 26 -4.54 37.09 -7.79
N GLU A 27 -5.51 37.86 -8.27
CA GLU A 27 -5.85 39.19 -7.72
C GLU A 27 -6.25 39.14 -6.24
N ALA A 28 -6.96 38.10 -5.81
CA ALA A 28 -7.48 37.99 -4.46
C ALA A 28 -6.46 37.45 -3.43
N PHE A 29 -5.56 36.56 -3.83
CA PHE A 29 -4.79 35.74 -2.88
C PHE A 29 -3.27 35.90 -2.92
N THR A 30 -2.69 36.49 -3.97
CA THR A 30 -1.21 36.55 -4.13
C THR A 30 -0.55 37.75 -3.46
N GLY A 31 -1.34 38.68 -2.92
CA GLY A 31 -0.89 39.92 -2.26
C GLY A 31 -0.33 40.95 -3.23
N ASP A 32 0.59 40.55 -4.12
CA ASP A 32 1.12 41.35 -5.23
C ASP A 32 1.02 40.60 -6.57
N PRO A 33 -0.12 40.75 -7.28
CA PRO A 33 -0.38 40.09 -8.57
C PRO A 33 0.67 40.38 -9.65
N SER A 34 1.39 41.51 -9.55
CA SER A 34 2.36 41.92 -10.57
C SER A 34 3.64 41.07 -10.60
N LYS A 35 3.90 40.33 -9.52
CA LYS A 35 5.08 39.45 -9.39
C LYS A 35 4.83 38.01 -9.81
N VAL A 36 3.58 37.68 -10.15
CA VAL A 36 3.20 36.31 -10.51
C VAL A 36 3.55 36.06 -11.97
N ASP A 37 4.39 35.05 -12.20
CA ASP A 37 4.62 34.50 -13.54
C ASP A 37 3.78 33.23 -13.70
N GLU A 38 2.75 33.29 -14.55
CA GLU A 38 1.85 32.15 -14.82
C GLU A 38 2.55 30.98 -15.54
N ASN A 39 3.74 31.21 -16.12
CA ASN A 39 4.54 30.16 -16.77
C ASN A 39 5.58 29.53 -15.85
N ASP A 40 5.77 30.09 -14.66
CA ASP A 40 6.70 29.54 -13.68
C ASP A 40 6.24 28.13 -13.25
N ALA A 41 7.17 27.19 -13.25
CA ALA A 41 6.86 25.79 -13.00
C ALA A 41 6.38 25.56 -11.56
N ASP A 42 6.98 26.24 -10.58
CA ASP A 42 6.63 26.11 -9.17
C ASP A 42 5.27 26.76 -8.89
N PHE A 43 4.98 27.91 -9.53
CA PHE A 43 3.65 28.52 -9.50
C PHE A 43 2.58 27.56 -10.05
N ARG A 44 2.80 26.99 -11.23
CA ARG A 44 1.85 26.05 -11.84
C ARG A 44 1.64 24.82 -10.97
N GLU A 45 2.71 24.27 -10.40
CA GLU A 45 2.61 23.12 -9.50
C GLU A 45 1.86 23.47 -8.22
N SER A 46 2.05 24.67 -7.66
CA SER A 46 1.33 25.12 -6.46
C SER A 46 -0.20 25.20 -6.64
N ASN A 47 -0.66 25.34 -7.88
CA ASN A 47 -2.08 25.39 -8.25
C ASN A 47 -2.66 24.01 -8.60
N LYS A 48 -1.86 22.94 -8.56
CA LYS A 48 -2.36 21.56 -8.75
C LYS A 48 -2.76 20.97 -7.42
N MET A 49 -4.06 20.82 -7.23
CA MET A 49 -4.63 20.36 -5.98
C MET A 49 -4.95 18.86 -6.09
N HIS A 50 -4.05 18.00 -5.61
CA HIS A 50 -4.24 16.53 -5.58
C HIS A 50 -5.28 16.14 -4.52
N ALA A 51 -6.56 16.16 -4.90
CA ALA A 51 -7.67 16.15 -3.95
C ALA A 51 -8.61 14.96 -4.10
N VAL A 52 -9.34 14.66 -3.01
CA VAL A 52 -10.53 13.81 -3.06
C VAL A 52 -11.75 14.65 -2.71
N ASN A 53 -12.73 14.73 -3.61
CA ASN A 53 -13.89 15.64 -3.47
C ASN A 53 -13.51 17.12 -3.27
N GLY A 54 -12.31 17.55 -3.71
CA GLY A 54 -11.79 18.91 -3.49
C GLY A 54 -11.12 19.11 -2.12
N TYR A 55 -11.00 18.07 -1.30
CA TYR A 55 -10.32 18.07 -0.01
C TYR A 55 -8.88 17.53 -0.14
N LEU A 56 -7.96 18.01 0.70
CA LEU A 56 -6.54 17.65 0.69
C LEU A 56 -6.01 17.38 2.11
N PHE A 57 -4.90 16.66 2.22
CA PHE A 57 -4.13 16.48 3.46
C PHE A 57 -4.96 16.04 4.67
N GLY A 58 -5.91 15.12 4.48
CA GLY A 58 -6.67 14.55 5.60
C GLY A 58 -7.92 15.32 6.02
N ASN A 59 -8.28 16.42 5.34
CA ASN A 59 -9.37 17.30 5.79
C ASN A 59 -10.78 16.95 5.28
N LEU A 60 -10.95 15.86 4.52
CA LEU A 60 -12.26 15.40 4.02
C LEU A 60 -13.12 14.90 5.19
N PRO A 61 -14.26 15.56 5.50
CA PRO A 61 -15.12 15.16 6.61
C PRO A 61 -16.16 14.11 6.17
N GLY A 62 -16.80 13.48 7.16
CA GLY A 62 -18.03 12.70 6.93
C GLY A 62 -17.84 11.26 6.50
N LEU A 63 -16.60 10.76 6.41
CA LEU A 63 -16.31 9.34 6.18
C LEU A 63 -16.38 8.53 7.48
N ALA A 64 -17.58 8.44 8.07
CA ALA A 64 -17.83 7.71 9.31
C ALA A 64 -18.83 6.57 9.08
N MET A 65 -18.49 5.38 9.56
CA MET A 65 -19.31 4.18 9.46
C MET A 65 -19.20 3.35 10.74
N CYS A 66 -20.12 2.40 10.90
CA CYS A 66 -20.08 1.48 12.01
C CYS A 66 -19.35 0.19 11.63
N LYS A 67 -18.72 -0.44 12.61
CA LYS A 67 -18.24 -1.81 12.45
C LYS A 67 -19.40 -2.71 11.99
N ASP A 68 -19.10 -3.62 11.06
CA ASP A 68 -20.02 -4.57 10.42
C ASP A 68 -21.03 -3.95 9.43
N ASP A 69 -21.05 -2.62 9.23
CA ASP A 69 -21.88 -1.98 8.20
C ASP A 69 -21.55 -2.53 6.80
N LYS A 70 -22.57 -2.72 5.97
CA LYS A 70 -22.37 -2.94 4.53
C LYS A 70 -22.19 -1.58 3.86
N VAL A 71 -20.97 -1.32 3.42
CA VAL A 71 -20.58 -0.03 2.85
C VAL A 71 -20.36 -0.16 1.35
N SER A 72 -20.97 0.74 0.58
CA SER A 72 -20.74 0.87 -0.86
C SER A 72 -19.91 2.13 -1.14
N TRP A 73 -18.74 1.94 -1.72
CA TRP A 73 -17.85 3.00 -2.16
C TRP A 73 -17.99 3.21 -3.66
N HIS A 74 -18.56 4.35 -4.06
CA HIS A 74 -18.67 4.79 -5.44
C HIS A 74 -17.51 5.73 -5.75
N LEU A 75 -16.61 5.28 -6.60
CA LEU A 75 -15.34 5.95 -6.85
C LEU A 75 -15.27 6.36 -8.31
N ILE A 76 -14.81 7.58 -8.57
CA ILE A 76 -14.61 8.09 -9.93
C ILE A 76 -13.26 8.80 -10.02
N GLY A 77 -12.52 8.51 -11.09
CA GLY A 77 -11.35 9.29 -11.49
C GLY A 77 -11.76 10.29 -12.57
N LEU A 78 -11.34 11.55 -12.45
CA LEU A 78 -11.47 12.56 -13.49
C LEU A 78 -10.14 13.31 -13.66
N GLY A 79 -10.01 14.03 -14.77
CA GLY A 79 -8.86 14.88 -15.04
C GLY A 79 -8.13 14.49 -16.33
N SER A 80 -6.80 14.58 -16.29
CA SER A 80 -5.89 14.47 -17.44
C SER A 80 -5.12 13.14 -17.46
N HIS A 81 -4.12 13.00 -18.32
CA HIS A 81 -3.24 11.81 -18.32
C HIS A 81 -2.41 11.66 -17.04
N TYR A 82 -2.31 12.70 -16.19
CA TYR A 82 -1.69 12.61 -14.87
C TYR A 82 -2.59 11.92 -13.84
N ASP A 83 -3.91 11.79 -14.09
CA ASP A 83 -4.89 11.23 -13.16
C ASP A 83 -4.92 9.69 -13.17
N MET A 84 -3.77 9.09 -12.92
CA MET A 84 -3.60 7.66 -12.69
C MET A 84 -3.60 7.39 -11.18
N HIS A 85 -4.77 7.08 -10.62
CA HIS A 85 -4.95 6.96 -9.18
C HIS A 85 -4.94 5.51 -8.72
N GLY A 86 -3.99 5.14 -7.86
CA GLY A 86 -4.03 3.87 -7.13
C GLY A 86 -4.74 4.05 -5.79
N VAL A 87 -6.07 4.01 -5.77
CA VAL A 87 -6.86 4.16 -4.54
C VAL A 87 -6.63 2.95 -3.65
N HIS A 88 -6.31 3.17 -2.38
CA HIS A 88 -6.05 2.12 -1.40
C HIS A 88 -6.77 2.43 -0.08
N PHE A 89 -7.42 1.42 0.47
CA PHE A 89 -8.07 1.45 1.78
C PHE A 89 -7.19 0.73 2.79
N GLN A 90 -6.56 1.49 3.69
CA GLN A 90 -5.73 0.92 4.73
C GLN A 90 -6.58 0.14 5.75
N GLY A 91 -6.13 -1.05 6.14
CA GLY A 91 -6.68 -1.85 7.23
C GLY A 91 -7.93 -2.68 6.91
N ASN A 92 -8.65 -2.34 5.83
CA ASN A 92 -9.84 -3.05 5.37
C ASN A 92 -9.71 -3.44 3.90
N THR A 93 -10.28 -4.58 3.52
CA THR A 93 -10.36 -5.02 2.13
C THR A 93 -11.72 -4.66 1.52
N ILE A 94 -11.78 -4.70 0.21
CA ILE A 94 -12.95 -4.45 -0.61
C ILE A 94 -13.26 -5.66 -1.50
N ASP A 95 -14.54 -5.94 -1.69
CA ASP A 95 -15.03 -6.79 -2.77
C ASP A 95 -15.24 -5.91 -4.01
N LEU A 96 -14.44 -6.20 -5.04
CA LEU A 96 -14.55 -5.59 -6.36
C LEU A 96 -15.04 -6.66 -7.33
N ARG A 97 -16.36 -6.69 -7.57
CA ARG A 97 -17.02 -7.61 -8.51
C ARG A 97 -16.73 -9.10 -8.23
N GLY A 98 -16.68 -9.49 -6.96
CA GLY A 98 -16.43 -10.86 -6.52
C GLY A 98 -14.96 -11.18 -6.24
N THR A 99 -14.04 -10.24 -6.49
CA THR A 99 -12.61 -10.37 -6.15
C THR A 99 -12.26 -9.55 -4.91
N THR A 100 -11.44 -10.11 -4.02
CA THR A 100 -10.92 -9.43 -2.84
C THR A 100 -9.74 -8.56 -3.23
N ARG A 101 -9.84 -7.26 -3.04
CA ARG A 101 -8.76 -6.29 -3.23
C ARG A 101 -8.68 -5.40 -2.00
N ASP A 102 -7.68 -4.54 -1.90
CA ASP A 102 -7.62 -3.47 -0.90
C ASP A 102 -7.48 -2.09 -1.55
N GLY A 103 -7.66 -2.06 -2.86
CA GLY A 103 -7.49 -0.89 -3.69
C GLY A 103 -7.86 -1.19 -5.13
N LEU A 104 -7.89 -0.13 -5.93
CA LEU A 104 -8.22 -0.17 -7.34
C LEU A 104 -7.54 0.98 -8.07
N ALA A 105 -7.33 0.78 -9.37
CA ALA A 105 -6.86 1.84 -10.25
C ALA A 105 -8.07 2.63 -10.79
N LEU A 106 -7.99 3.96 -10.72
CA LEU A 106 -8.89 4.89 -11.40
C LEU A 106 -8.11 5.72 -12.41
N PHE A 107 -8.73 5.94 -13.56
CA PHE A 107 -8.23 6.74 -14.68
C PHE A 107 -9.28 7.79 -15.03
N PRO A 108 -8.96 8.79 -15.87
CA PRO A 108 -9.95 9.78 -16.29
C PRO A 108 -11.23 9.14 -16.82
N HIS A 109 -12.37 9.60 -16.30
CA HIS A 109 -13.73 9.12 -16.62
C HIS A 109 -14.03 7.66 -16.23
N LEU A 110 -13.12 7.00 -15.51
CA LEU A 110 -13.39 5.66 -14.98
C LEU A 110 -14.15 5.77 -13.67
N SER A 111 -15.24 5.03 -13.55
CA SER A 111 -15.96 4.84 -12.30
C SER A 111 -16.01 3.37 -11.91
N ALA A 112 -15.97 3.12 -10.60
CA ALA A 112 -16.05 1.80 -10.01
C ALA A 112 -16.90 1.85 -8.74
N THR A 113 -17.51 0.72 -8.41
CA THR A 113 -18.19 0.55 -7.13
C THR A 113 -17.59 -0.65 -6.44
N ALA A 114 -17.16 -0.44 -5.20
CA ALA A 114 -16.54 -1.44 -4.35
C ALA A 114 -17.36 -1.61 -3.07
N LEU A 115 -17.50 -2.85 -2.62
CA LEU A 115 -18.21 -3.16 -1.38
C LEU A 115 -17.20 -3.41 -0.27
N MET A 116 -17.48 -2.90 0.92
CA MET A 116 -16.64 -3.08 2.09
C MET A 116 -17.52 -3.46 3.28
N GLN A 117 -16.99 -4.30 4.16
CA GLN A 117 -17.56 -4.55 5.48
C GLN A 117 -16.45 -4.43 6.51
N PRO A 118 -16.33 -3.29 7.22
CA PRO A 118 -15.24 -3.06 8.15
C PRO A 118 -15.41 -3.89 9.41
N ASP A 119 -14.36 -4.58 9.85
CA ASP A 119 -14.41 -5.51 11.00
C ASP A 119 -13.66 -5.03 12.24
N ARG A 120 -12.88 -3.96 12.10
CA ARG A 120 -12.09 -3.36 13.16
C ARG A 120 -12.48 -1.90 13.39
N VAL A 121 -12.63 -1.56 14.67
CA VAL A 121 -12.89 -0.19 15.14
C VAL A 121 -11.57 0.58 15.12
N GLY A 122 -11.62 1.83 14.65
CA GLY A 122 -10.45 2.69 14.58
C GLY A 122 -10.55 3.74 13.47
N THR A 123 -9.49 4.53 13.36
CA THR A 123 -9.32 5.49 12.27
C THR A 123 -8.35 4.91 11.25
N PHE A 124 -8.77 4.89 9.99
CA PHE A 124 -8.03 4.31 8.89
C PHE A 124 -7.83 5.34 7.78
N LYS A 125 -6.96 5.04 6.81
CA LYS A 125 -6.64 5.95 5.71
C LYS A 125 -7.22 5.43 4.40
N VAL A 126 -7.83 6.32 3.62
CA VAL A 126 -8.11 6.12 2.18
C VAL A 126 -7.18 7.05 1.41
N VAL A 127 -6.29 6.48 0.60
CA VAL A 127 -5.17 7.22 0.01
C VAL A 127 -5.00 6.87 -1.46
N CYS A 128 -4.42 7.78 -2.23
CA CYS A 128 -3.83 7.44 -3.50
C CYS A 128 -2.39 6.99 -3.28
N ARG A 129 -2.02 5.82 -3.80
CA ARG A 129 -0.67 5.23 -3.68
C ARG A 129 0.28 5.67 -4.79
N THR A 130 -0.21 6.42 -5.78
CA THR A 130 0.64 7.12 -6.74
C THR A 130 1.46 8.16 -5.97
N PHE A 131 2.79 8.03 -6.00
CA PHE A 131 3.67 8.74 -5.06
C PHE A 131 3.49 10.25 -5.07
N ASP A 132 3.46 10.84 -6.27
CA ASP A 132 3.25 12.28 -6.44
C ASP A 132 1.93 12.73 -5.81
N HIS A 133 0.84 12.00 -6.06
CA HIS A 133 -0.48 12.35 -5.54
C HIS A 133 -0.55 12.20 -4.02
N PHE A 134 0.13 11.19 -3.47
CA PHE A 134 0.22 10.99 -2.02
C PHE A 134 0.95 12.15 -1.32
N VAL A 135 2.06 12.61 -1.91
CA VAL A 135 2.84 13.75 -1.41
C VAL A 135 2.03 15.04 -1.55
N GLY A 136 1.37 15.24 -2.70
CA GLY A 136 0.48 16.37 -2.99
C GLY A 136 -0.78 16.45 -2.15
N GLY A 137 -1.06 15.43 -1.31
CA GLY A 137 -2.09 15.51 -0.28
C GLY A 137 -3.33 14.66 -0.54
N MET A 138 -3.33 13.78 -1.54
CA MET A 138 -4.44 12.88 -1.86
C MET A 138 -4.52 11.71 -0.88
N LYS A 139 -4.81 12.03 0.38
CA LYS A 139 -4.87 11.11 1.52
C LYS A 139 -5.89 11.63 2.53
N HIS A 140 -6.82 10.76 2.92
CA HIS A 140 -7.89 11.08 3.85
C HIS A 140 -8.10 10.00 4.89
N LEU A 141 -8.88 10.33 5.91
CA LEU A 141 -9.22 9.46 7.01
C LEU A 141 -10.66 8.99 6.87
N TYR A 142 -10.92 7.75 7.24
CA TYR A 142 -12.27 7.25 7.50
C TYR A 142 -12.31 6.61 8.89
N GLU A 143 -13.43 6.77 9.57
CA GLU A 143 -13.63 6.33 10.94
C GLU A 143 -14.61 5.16 11.00
N VAL A 144 -14.21 4.11 11.71
CA VAL A 144 -15.06 2.96 12.01
C VAL A 144 -15.33 2.94 13.50
N SER A 145 -16.56 3.23 13.90
CA SER A 145 -16.98 3.29 15.31
C SER A 145 -17.69 2.01 15.75
N SER A 146 -17.68 1.74 17.06
CA SER A 146 -18.44 0.64 17.66
C SER A 146 -19.89 1.06 17.92
N CYS A 147 -20.77 0.91 16.93
CA CYS A 147 -22.19 1.32 17.06
C CYS A 147 -23.10 0.21 17.56
N HIS A 148 -22.69 -1.05 17.41
CA HIS A 148 -23.46 -2.22 17.80
C HIS A 148 -22.65 -3.06 18.79
N ASN A 149 -23.32 -3.57 19.83
CA ASN A 149 -22.76 -4.58 20.72
C ASN A 149 -22.76 -5.94 20.02
N THR A 150 -22.03 -6.06 18.91
CA THR A 150 -21.79 -7.33 18.24
C THR A 150 -20.56 -7.98 18.86
N THR A 151 -20.80 -8.86 19.84
CA THR A 151 -19.81 -9.85 20.28
C THR A 151 -19.66 -10.89 19.19
N ARG A 152 -18.89 -10.57 18.13
CA ARG A 152 -18.41 -11.62 17.24
C ARG A 152 -17.42 -12.47 18.03
N ALA A 153 -17.65 -13.78 18.06
CA ALA A 153 -16.70 -14.72 18.63
C ALA A 153 -15.31 -14.44 18.02
N GLN A 154 -14.27 -14.33 18.85
CA GLN A 154 -12.89 -14.25 18.38
C GLN A 154 -12.69 -15.36 17.34
N GLN A 155 -12.31 -14.98 16.13
CA GLN A 155 -11.95 -15.97 15.12
C GLN A 155 -10.81 -16.81 15.70
N GLN A 156 -11.08 -18.09 15.87
CA GLN A 156 -10.12 -19.00 16.46
C GLN A 156 -9.04 -19.26 15.42
N HIS A 157 -7.87 -18.65 15.63
CA HIS A 157 -6.75 -18.79 14.70
C HIS A 157 -6.29 -20.24 14.67
N ARG A 158 -6.21 -20.82 13.47
CA ARG A 158 -5.90 -22.25 13.30
C ARG A 158 -4.43 -22.54 13.55
N ALA A 159 -3.55 -21.84 12.84
CA ALA A 159 -2.11 -22.02 12.93
C ALA A 159 -1.39 -20.68 13.04
N MET A 160 -0.26 -20.69 13.76
CA MET A 160 0.66 -19.56 13.83
C MET A 160 1.86 -19.84 12.93
N ARG A 161 2.15 -18.93 12.00
CA ARG A 161 3.31 -19.02 11.09
C ARG A 161 4.35 -17.99 11.50
N LEU A 162 5.54 -18.46 11.82
CA LEU A 162 6.64 -17.61 12.28
C LEU A 162 7.63 -17.37 11.14
N TYR A 163 7.95 -16.10 10.89
CA TYR A 163 8.95 -15.67 9.92
C TYR A 163 9.99 -14.76 10.57
N TYR A 164 11.23 -14.90 10.11
CA TYR A 164 12.35 -14.05 10.50
C TYR A 164 12.76 -13.24 9.28
N ILE A 165 12.70 -11.92 9.39
CA ILE A 165 13.02 -11.00 8.29
C ILE A 165 13.99 -9.96 8.81
N ALA A 166 15.01 -9.63 8.01
CA ALA A 166 15.89 -8.51 8.31
C ALA A 166 15.88 -7.50 7.16
N ALA A 167 15.93 -6.20 7.48
CA ALA A 167 16.21 -5.15 6.50
C ALA A 167 17.70 -4.79 6.54
N GLU A 168 18.37 -4.86 5.40
CA GLU A 168 19.77 -4.49 5.25
C GLU A 168 19.98 -3.64 3.99
N GLU A 169 20.91 -2.70 4.09
CA GLU A 169 21.34 -1.87 2.98
C GLU A 169 22.41 -2.61 2.19
N VAL A 170 22.16 -2.80 0.89
CA VAL A 170 23.09 -3.46 -0.02
C VAL A 170 23.27 -2.63 -1.28
N GLU A 171 24.45 -2.72 -1.88
CA GLU A 171 24.68 -2.16 -3.20
C GLU A 171 24.06 -3.10 -4.25
N TRP A 172 23.13 -2.58 -5.05
CA TRP A 172 22.43 -3.36 -6.06
C TRP A 172 22.72 -2.85 -7.46
N ASP A 173 23.14 -3.76 -8.34
CA ASP A 173 23.35 -3.50 -9.77
C ASP A 173 22.22 -4.11 -10.59
N TYR A 174 21.36 -3.25 -11.13
CA TYR A 174 20.21 -3.66 -11.94
C TYR A 174 20.62 -4.29 -13.28
N ALA A 175 21.85 -4.04 -13.76
CA ALA A 175 22.33 -4.46 -15.07
C ALA A 175 23.74 -5.07 -14.97
N SER A 176 23.90 -6.02 -14.05
CA SER A 176 25.17 -6.69 -13.76
C SER A 176 25.77 -7.43 -14.98
N ASN A 177 24.95 -7.89 -15.92
CA ASN A 177 25.42 -8.51 -17.16
C ASN A 177 24.97 -7.75 -18.42
N LYS A 178 25.78 -6.76 -18.83
CA LYS A 178 25.57 -5.95 -20.03
C LYS A 178 25.83 -6.70 -21.35
N SER A 179 26.31 -7.95 -21.30
CA SER A 179 26.65 -8.72 -22.52
C SER A 179 25.46 -9.43 -23.17
N THR A 180 24.35 -9.58 -22.44
CA THR A 180 23.12 -10.27 -22.90
C THR A 180 21.97 -9.32 -23.20
N THR A 181 22.14 -8.02 -22.99
CA THR A 181 21.19 -7.02 -23.46
C THR A 181 21.21 -7.00 -24.98
N PRO A 182 20.07 -7.21 -25.67
CA PRO A 182 20.03 -7.10 -27.12
C PRO A 182 20.57 -5.72 -27.52
N ASN A 183 21.46 -5.67 -28.51
CA ASN A 183 22.05 -4.44 -29.08
C ASN A 183 20.96 -3.59 -29.77
N ILE A 184 19.98 -3.10 -29.02
CA ILE A 184 18.89 -2.27 -29.53
C ILE A 184 19.39 -0.82 -29.67
N TYR A 185 20.38 -0.42 -28.88
CA TYR A 185 21.01 0.89 -28.98
C TYR A 185 22.53 0.77 -28.84
N ASN A 186 23.26 1.50 -29.69
CA ASN A 186 24.69 1.76 -29.52
C ASN A 186 24.82 2.76 -28.35
N ILE A 187 24.53 2.30 -27.13
CA ILE A 187 24.57 3.12 -25.93
C ILE A 187 26.03 3.52 -25.74
N SER A 188 26.33 4.80 -26.03
CA SER A 188 27.63 5.38 -25.78
C SER A 188 27.99 5.15 -24.31
N SER A 189 29.22 4.73 -24.07
CA SER A 189 29.80 4.30 -22.79
C SER A 189 29.71 5.31 -21.63
N ASN A 190 29.01 6.43 -21.77
CA ASN A 190 28.84 7.47 -20.73
C ASN A 190 27.53 7.35 -19.93
N GLU A 191 26.64 6.39 -20.23
CA GLU A 191 25.52 6.03 -19.34
C GLU A 191 26.00 5.03 -18.26
N GLU A 192 26.92 5.51 -17.43
CA GLU A 192 27.65 4.67 -16.48
C GLU A 192 26.91 4.49 -15.16
N ARG A 193 26.45 3.25 -14.93
CA ARG A 193 25.96 2.65 -13.66
C ARG A 193 24.49 2.92 -13.32
N PHE A 194 23.64 1.96 -13.65
CA PHE A 194 22.37 1.71 -12.96
C PHE A 194 22.59 0.92 -11.66
N ALA A 195 23.65 1.23 -10.92
CA ALA A 195 23.95 0.64 -9.63
C ALA A 195 23.71 1.70 -8.55
N GLY A 196 22.96 1.36 -7.53
CA GLY A 196 22.58 2.30 -6.48
C GLY A 196 22.30 1.61 -5.15
N PRO A 197 22.33 2.36 -4.04
CA PRO A 197 21.98 1.81 -2.74
C PRO A 197 20.53 1.32 -2.78
N SER A 198 20.32 0.06 -2.41
CA SER A 198 19.00 -0.56 -2.33
C SER A 198 18.84 -1.24 -0.98
N ILE A 199 17.59 -1.37 -0.55
CA ILE A 199 17.28 -2.03 0.71
C ILE A 199 16.62 -3.35 0.37
N ILE A 200 17.16 -4.42 0.93
CA ILE A 200 16.65 -5.75 0.70
C ILE A 200 16.17 -6.31 2.03
N PHE A 201 14.93 -6.79 2.01
CA PHE A 201 14.44 -7.69 3.04
C PHE A 201 14.92 -9.09 2.70
N TYR A 202 15.60 -9.78 3.60
CA TYR A 202 15.99 -11.16 3.36
C TYR A 202 15.68 -12.04 4.57
N TRP A 203 15.68 -13.34 4.32
CA TRP A 203 15.50 -14.34 5.37
C TRP A 203 16.81 -14.51 6.16
N ASP A 204 16.79 -14.12 7.43
CA ASP A 204 17.94 -14.30 8.33
C ASP A 204 17.97 -15.75 8.81
N GLY A 205 18.78 -16.57 8.15
CA GLY A 205 18.82 -18.03 8.32
C GLY A 205 19.42 -18.53 9.63
N GLU A 206 19.68 -17.67 10.61
CA GLU A 206 20.24 -18.06 11.91
C GLU A 206 19.24 -18.81 12.82
N CYS A 207 17.95 -18.91 12.44
CA CYS A 207 16.98 -19.77 13.13
C CYS A 207 16.66 -21.01 12.29
N SER A 208 17.53 -22.02 12.41
CA SER A 208 17.30 -23.36 11.90
C SER A 208 16.16 -24.06 12.64
N TRP A 209 14.96 -24.15 12.04
CA TRP A 209 14.05 -25.27 12.29
C TRP A 209 13.31 -25.69 11.01
N ARG A 210 13.33 -27.02 10.82
CA ARG A 210 12.88 -27.80 9.66
C ARG A 210 11.45 -27.48 9.25
N GLU A 211 11.26 -27.25 7.95
CA GLU A 211 9.95 -27.49 7.32
C GLU A 211 9.52 -28.93 7.58
N TRP A 212 8.30 -29.11 8.08
CA TRP A 212 7.63 -30.41 8.07
C TRP A 212 7.26 -30.72 6.61
N PRO A 213 7.78 -31.78 5.97
CA PRO A 213 7.26 -32.18 4.68
C PRO A 213 5.84 -32.71 4.89
N SER A 214 4.90 -32.20 4.09
CA SER A 214 3.60 -32.86 3.92
C SER A 214 3.83 -34.34 3.51
N PRO A 215 2.96 -35.30 3.89
CA PRO A 215 3.22 -36.73 3.70
C PRO A 215 3.22 -37.21 2.23
N LEU A 216 3.00 -36.32 1.25
CA LEU A 216 2.79 -36.69 -0.16
C LEU A 216 3.93 -36.30 -1.10
N LEU A 217 5.00 -35.69 -0.59
CA LEU A 217 6.16 -35.32 -1.39
C LEU A 217 7.42 -35.99 -0.85
N SER A 218 7.90 -36.98 -1.60
CA SER A 218 9.19 -37.63 -1.39
C SER A 218 10.34 -36.62 -1.36
N PRO A 219 11.35 -36.80 -0.47
CA PRO A 219 12.45 -35.87 -0.27
C PRO A 219 13.52 -36.06 -1.36
N THR A 220 13.17 -35.76 -2.60
CA THR A 220 14.11 -35.84 -3.73
C THR A 220 13.72 -34.87 -4.83
N SER A 221 13.66 -33.59 -4.49
CA SER A 221 13.90 -32.53 -5.46
C SER A 221 14.42 -31.30 -4.74
N SER A 222 15.75 -31.27 -4.54
CA SER A 222 16.46 -30.03 -4.30
C SER A 222 16.34 -29.17 -5.56
N LEU A 223 15.21 -28.47 -5.73
CA LEU A 223 15.21 -27.29 -6.58
C LEU A 223 16.23 -26.31 -5.95
N PRO A 224 17.28 -25.88 -6.66
CA PRO A 224 18.33 -25.10 -6.07
C PRO A 224 17.75 -23.79 -5.52
N TRP A 225 17.98 -23.52 -4.23
CA TRP A 225 17.76 -22.23 -3.57
C TRP A 225 18.28 -21.05 -4.42
N GLN A 226 19.33 -21.30 -5.21
CA GLN A 226 19.93 -20.37 -6.16
C GLN A 226 18.93 -19.83 -7.20
N LEU A 227 18.10 -20.67 -7.82
CA LEU A 227 17.16 -20.24 -8.87
C LEU A 227 16.04 -19.32 -8.35
N TRP A 228 15.63 -19.50 -7.09
CA TRP A 228 14.61 -18.67 -6.45
C TRP A 228 15.18 -17.35 -5.92
N SER A 229 16.45 -17.35 -5.48
CA SER A 229 17.14 -16.14 -5.05
C SER A 229 17.24 -15.10 -6.16
N TRP A 230 17.55 -15.47 -7.40
CA TRP A 230 17.80 -14.46 -8.46
C TRP A 230 16.56 -13.63 -8.84
N ILE A 231 15.36 -14.19 -8.71
CA ILE A 231 14.08 -13.52 -9.02
C ILE A 231 13.53 -12.77 -7.80
N CYS A 232 13.80 -13.26 -6.58
CA CYS A 232 13.20 -12.75 -5.35
C CYS A 232 14.05 -11.72 -4.60
N VAL A 233 15.35 -11.58 -4.91
CA VAL A 233 16.27 -10.74 -4.12
C VAL A 233 15.82 -9.26 -3.99
N PRO A 234 15.30 -8.55 -5.02
CA PRO A 234 14.80 -7.19 -4.79
C PRO A 234 13.40 -7.11 -4.17
N ARG A 235 12.69 -8.23 -3.96
CA ARG A 235 11.25 -8.27 -3.57
C ARG A 235 10.99 -8.79 -2.14
N GLY A 236 12.04 -9.23 -1.44
CA GLY A 236 11.92 -9.85 -0.14
C GLY A 236 11.42 -11.30 -0.18
N PRO A 237 11.49 -12.06 0.94
CA PRO A 237 11.01 -13.43 1.01
C PRO A 237 9.49 -13.54 0.77
N LEU A 238 9.06 -14.65 0.19
CA LEU A 238 7.65 -14.98 0.01
C LEU A 238 7.05 -15.47 1.33
N LEU A 239 6.04 -14.77 1.82
CA LEU A 239 5.28 -15.13 3.01
C LEU A 239 3.98 -15.83 2.57
N HIS A 240 3.70 -16.99 3.14
CA HIS A 240 2.51 -17.78 2.81
C HIS A 240 1.64 -17.95 4.04
N ALA A 241 0.33 -17.75 3.89
CA ALA A 241 -0.64 -17.96 4.95
C ALA A 241 -1.97 -18.42 4.36
N GLU A 242 -2.71 -19.21 5.14
CA GLU A 242 -4.08 -19.59 4.80
C GLU A 242 -5.09 -18.75 5.59
N VAL A 243 -6.32 -18.71 5.10
CA VAL A 243 -7.42 -18.06 5.81
C VAL A 243 -7.60 -18.71 7.19
N GLY A 244 -7.57 -17.87 8.23
CA GLY A 244 -7.63 -18.27 9.63
C GLY A 244 -6.27 -18.39 10.32
N ASP A 245 -5.15 -18.22 9.61
CA ASP A 245 -3.83 -18.22 10.22
C ASP A 245 -3.49 -16.87 10.88
N SER A 246 -2.53 -16.91 11.81
CA SER A 246 -1.82 -15.73 12.28
C SER A 246 -0.37 -15.80 11.83
N VAL A 247 0.14 -14.73 11.23
CA VAL A 247 1.53 -14.58 10.82
C VAL A 247 2.26 -13.73 11.85
N LEU A 248 3.33 -14.27 12.41
CA LEU A 248 4.22 -13.59 13.34
C LEU A 248 5.55 -13.32 12.65
N ILE A 249 5.95 -12.06 12.58
CA ILE A 249 7.18 -11.64 11.91
C ILE A 249 8.12 -11.06 12.95
N VAL A 250 9.23 -11.73 13.17
CA VAL A 250 10.36 -11.20 13.94
C VAL A 250 11.24 -10.43 12.96
N PHE A 251 11.19 -9.11 13.05
CA PHE A 251 11.86 -8.21 12.14
C PHE A 251 13.08 -7.57 12.82
N LYS A 252 14.25 -7.68 12.18
CA LYS A 252 15.49 -7.03 12.62
C LYS A 252 15.87 -5.92 11.66
N ASN A 253 16.05 -4.70 12.18
CA ASN A 253 16.53 -3.60 11.36
C ASN A 253 18.06 -3.52 11.42
N LYS A 254 18.75 -3.97 10.37
CA LYS A 254 20.22 -3.85 10.22
C LYS A 254 20.61 -2.60 9.41
N ALA A 255 19.64 -1.84 8.91
CA ALA A 255 19.87 -0.66 8.07
C ALA A 255 20.12 0.61 8.92
N SER A 256 20.49 1.70 8.25
CA SER A 256 20.86 2.97 8.91
C SER A 256 19.65 3.85 9.29
N ARG A 257 18.47 3.54 8.77
CA ARG A 257 17.22 4.31 8.92
C ARG A 257 16.16 3.49 9.65
N PRO A 258 15.17 4.14 10.30
CA PRO A 258 14.02 3.43 10.86
C PRO A 258 13.17 2.80 9.76
N TYR A 259 12.75 1.54 9.99
CA TYR A 259 11.86 0.80 9.10
C TYR A 259 10.74 0.12 9.89
N SER A 260 9.67 -0.21 9.20
CA SER A 260 8.58 -1.03 9.72
C SER A 260 8.21 -2.11 8.72
N VAL A 261 7.32 -3.02 9.11
CA VAL A 261 6.78 -4.04 8.19
C VAL A 261 5.26 -4.04 8.32
N SER A 262 4.61 -3.77 7.19
CA SER A 262 3.15 -3.77 7.03
C SER A 262 2.80 -4.47 5.73
N ALA A 263 1.62 -5.08 5.65
CA ALA A 263 1.17 -5.73 4.43
C ALA A 263 -0.23 -5.28 4.00
N HIS A 264 -0.44 -5.33 2.68
CA HIS A 264 -1.75 -5.17 2.06
C HIS A 264 -2.69 -6.32 2.46
N GLY A 265 -3.99 -6.02 2.47
CA GLY A 265 -5.06 -6.99 2.66
C GLY A 265 -5.18 -7.69 4.02
N ILE A 266 -4.18 -7.63 4.89
CA ILE A 266 -4.17 -8.30 6.20
C ILE A 266 -4.84 -7.47 7.32
N GLU A 267 -5.14 -8.12 8.44
CA GLU A 267 -5.50 -7.45 9.68
C GLU A 267 -4.26 -7.32 10.58
N GLU A 268 -3.76 -6.10 10.77
CA GLU A 268 -2.67 -5.83 11.72
C GLU A 268 -3.20 -5.76 13.15
N VAL A 269 -2.67 -6.60 14.04
CA VAL A 269 -2.98 -6.54 15.47
C VAL A 269 -1.98 -5.62 16.14
N GLY A 270 -2.39 -4.38 16.38
CA GLY A 270 -1.62 -3.45 17.22
C GLY A 270 -1.69 -3.85 18.70
N CYS A 271 -0.64 -3.55 19.47
CA CYS A 271 -0.79 -3.41 20.92
C CYS A 271 -1.76 -2.25 21.17
N GLU A 272 -2.77 -2.45 22.03
CA GLU A 272 -4.02 -1.69 22.14
C GLU A 272 -3.90 -0.16 22.30
N GLU A 273 -2.69 0.39 22.46
CA GLU A 273 -2.41 1.80 22.69
C GLU A 273 -1.85 2.56 21.46
N GLN A 274 -1.54 1.90 20.34
CA GLN A 274 -1.06 2.56 19.12
C GLN A 274 -1.76 2.05 17.84
N PRO A 275 -2.55 2.90 17.14
CA PRO A 275 -3.20 2.52 15.88
C PRO A 275 -2.24 2.47 14.68
N GLU A 276 -1.01 2.97 14.82
CA GLU A 276 0.00 2.96 13.76
C GLU A 276 0.95 1.76 13.90
N THR A 277 1.37 1.21 12.76
CA THR A 277 2.34 0.11 12.68
C THR A 277 3.61 0.49 13.45
N PRO A 278 4.09 -0.35 14.38
CA PRO A 278 5.23 0.02 15.21
C PRO A 278 6.48 0.21 14.36
N ILE A 279 7.30 1.20 14.72
CA ILE A 279 8.55 1.53 14.03
C ILE A 279 9.69 0.75 14.69
N THR A 280 10.61 0.19 13.90
CA THR A 280 11.82 -0.49 14.38
C THR A 280 13.04 0.38 14.07
N LEU A 281 13.73 0.85 15.11
CA LEU A 281 14.93 1.68 14.95
C LEU A 281 16.13 0.85 14.48
N PRO A 282 17.18 1.48 13.90
CA PRO A 282 18.42 0.80 13.56
C PRO A 282 18.99 -0.03 14.71
N GLY A 283 19.30 -1.30 14.44
CA GLY A 283 19.82 -2.27 15.42
C GLY A 283 18.76 -2.97 16.27
N GLU A 284 17.50 -2.52 16.26
CA GLU A 284 16.43 -3.11 17.04
C GLU A 284 15.79 -4.32 16.37
N ILE A 285 15.12 -5.13 17.20
CA ILE A 285 14.27 -6.23 16.77
C ILE A 285 12.87 -5.96 17.29
N ASN A 286 11.88 -6.04 16.40
CA ASN A 286 10.48 -5.91 16.76
C ASN A 286 9.66 -7.06 16.18
N THR A 287 8.54 -7.38 16.81
CA THR A 287 7.66 -8.47 16.39
C THR A 287 6.32 -7.93 15.92
N TYR A 288 5.93 -8.26 14.68
CA TYR A 288 4.67 -7.87 14.08
C TYR A 288 3.73 -9.06 14.03
N ARG A 289 2.47 -8.85 14.41
CA ARG A 289 1.42 -9.87 14.34
C ARG A 289 0.36 -9.46 13.33
N TRP A 290 0.16 -10.34 12.35
CA TRP A 290 -0.87 -10.20 11.33
C TRP A 290 -1.85 -11.35 11.44
N ASN A 291 -3.13 -11.02 11.40
CA ASN A 291 -4.19 -11.99 11.27
C ASN A 291 -4.63 -12.06 9.81
N VAL A 292 -4.99 -13.27 9.36
CA VAL A 292 -5.51 -13.51 8.02
C VAL A 292 -6.99 -13.91 8.12
N PRO A 293 -7.91 -12.94 8.34
CA PRO A 293 -9.34 -13.22 8.33
C PRO A 293 -9.80 -13.62 6.92
N GLU A 294 -11.04 -14.12 6.82
CA GLU A 294 -11.66 -14.51 5.54
C GLU A 294 -11.62 -13.38 4.50
N ARG A 295 -11.82 -12.13 4.92
CA ARG A 295 -11.74 -10.95 4.06
C ARG A 295 -10.35 -10.67 3.47
N SER A 296 -9.29 -11.27 4.02
CA SER A 296 -7.91 -11.15 3.53
C SER A 296 -7.57 -12.23 2.51
N GLY A 297 -8.43 -13.25 2.38
CA GLY A 297 -8.28 -14.35 1.44
C GLY A 297 -8.97 -14.11 0.09
N PRO A 298 -8.93 -15.11 -0.80
CA PRO A 298 -9.58 -15.05 -2.10
C PRO A 298 -11.08 -14.76 -2.01
N GLY A 299 -11.56 -13.86 -2.87
CA GLY A 299 -12.98 -13.65 -3.08
C GLY A 299 -13.63 -14.79 -3.86
N LYS A 300 -14.94 -14.69 -4.09
CA LYS A 300 -15.74 -15.73 -4.77
C LYS A 300 -15.24 -16.08 -6.18
N THR A 301 -14.68 -15.10 -6.88
CA THR A 301 -14.20 -15.24 -8.26
C THR A 301 -12.68 -15.19 -8.36
N ASP A 302 -11.98 -15.07 -7.23
CA ASP A 302 -10.52 -15.14 -7.23
C ASP A 302 -10.03 -16.59 -7.38
N PRO A 303 -8.78 -16.78 -7.85
CA PRO A 303 -8.09 -18.06 -7.74
C PRO A 303 -7.86 -18.44 -6.26
N ASN A 304 -7.53 -19.71 -6.01
CA ASN A 304 -7.29 -20.23 -4.66
C ASN A 304 -6.20 -19.49 -3.87
N CYS A 305 -5.31 -18.76 -4.54
CA CYS A 305 -4.27 -17.96 -3.92
C CYS A 305 -4.28 -16.55 -4.52
N ILE A 306 -4.28 -15.53 -3.68
CA ILE A 306 -4.11 -14.12 -4.08
C ILE A 306 -2.82 -13.56 -3.46
N THR A 307 -2.28 -12.52 -4.08
CA THR A 307 -1.00 -11.93 -3.68
C THR A 307 -1.18 -10.56 -3.05
N TRP A 308 -0.51 -10.34 -1.93
CA TRP A 308 -0.40 -9.04 -1.27
C TRP A 308 1.05 -8.57 -1.26
N VAL A 309 1.24 -7.25 -1.20
CA VAL A 309 2.57 -6.64 -1.06
C VAL A 309 2.77 -6.23 0.39
N TYR A 310 3.97 -6.47 0.91
CA TYR A 310 4.41 -5.92 2.18
C TYR A 310 5.53 -4.90 1.97
N TYR A 311 5.58 -3.88 2.82
CA TYR A 311 6.45 -2.72 2.67
C TYR A 311 6.62 -2.00 4.03
N SER A 312 7.54 -1.06 4.08
CA SER A 312 7.72 -0.17 5.25
C SER A 312 6.76 1.01 5.20
N THR A 313 6.11 1.30 6.32
CA THR A 313 5.17 2.42 6.46
C THR A 313 5.81 3.70 6.99
N VAL A 314 7.06 3.65 7.46
CA VAL A 314 7.79 4.82 8.02
C VAL A 314 7.88 5.96 7.01
N ASN A 315 8.26 5.63 5.77
CA ASN A 315 8.18 6.54 4.65
C ASN A 315 7.68 5.73 3.45
N PHE A 316 6.45 5.98 3.03
CA PHE A 316 5.87 5.23 1.92
C PHE A 316 6.58 5.50 0.58
N VAL A 317 7.24 6.66 0.43
CA VAL A 317 7.89 7.08 -0.83
C VAL A 317 9.38 6.70 -0.87
N LYS A 318 10.03 6.49 0.28
CA LYS A 318 11.50 6.35 0.41
C LYS A 318 11.94 5.20 1.30
#